data_AF-A0A381I4J7-F1
#
_entry.id   AF-A0A381I4J7-F1
#
_cell.length_a   1.000
_cell.length_b   1.000
_cell.length_c   1.000
_cell.angle_alpha   90.00
_cell.angle_beta   90.00
_cell.angle_gamma   90.00
#
_symmetry.space_group_name_H-M   'P 1'
#
loop_
_entity.id
_entity.type
_entity.pdbx_description
1 polymer ?
#
loop_
_entity_poly.entity_id
_entity_poly.type
_entity_poly.pdbx_seq_one_letter_code
_entity_poly.pdbx_strand_id
1 'polypeptide(L)'
;MKKSVALVNDSRKDLIDFLENNLKLVFGDSININRYFINEINDNDIINDDVILVMSVERLDKIINNILDKKKVIVVRRTFREDKIYNLLSLPQGTNVLIVNDSDETTLETISLFYKIGVTNIRPIPYMNDNNYKNIKIAITPGVPEKVPSFISDIFDLGHRYIDISTFIEIINLLQIDSKEIQSNLVKYSEEIISLDTGIKDKYKELFLKIEELDTILNLSKDGILFTSKDGEINTYNSKVKDILDINEDIYGKYIEDIFVDSLKVLLSEKEILDKVVVFNKKYINVNKKNIYNRDEKMGTYYSLQEITYIKKLEQNLTKN
;
A
#
# COMPACT_ATOMS: atom_id res chain seq x y z
N MET A 1 -16.77 10.87 -0.32
CA MET A 1 -16.93 10.07 -1.56
C MET A 1 -15.80 9.07 -1.62
N LYS A 2 -16.06 7.86 -2.13
CA LYS A 2 -15.04 6.81 -2.29
C LYS A 2 -14.06 7.24 -3.38
N LYS A 3 -12.76 7.08 -3.13
CA LYS A 3 -11.71 7.39 -4.10
C LYS A 3 -11.82 6.49 -5.33
N SER A 4 -11.51 6.99 -6.53
CA SER A 4 -11.67 6.23 -7.77
C SER A 4 -10.36 5.95 -8.51
N VAL A 5 -10.28 4.76 -9.12
CA VAL A 5 -9.15 4.31 -9.92
C VAL A 5 -9.64 3.91 -11.30
N ALA A 6 -9.14 4.56 -12.34
CA ALA A 6 -9.35 4.15 -13.72
C ALA A 6 -8.35 3.04 -14.09
N LEU A 7 -8.87 1.94 -14.63
CA LEU A 7 -8.07 0.85 -15.20
C LEU A 7 -8.24 0.86 -16.73
N VAL A 8 -7.17 1.22 -17.45
CA VAL A 8 -7.18 1.44 -18.90
C VAL A 8 -6.49 0.29 -19.65
N ASN A 9 -7.15 -0.32 -20.64
CA ASN A 9 -6.55 -1.36 -21.50
C ASN A 9 -7.15 -1.45 -22.93
N ASP A 10 -6.59 -2.31 -23.80
CA ASP A 10 -6.94 -2.40 -25.24
C ASP A 10 -8.16 -3.30 -25.57
N SER A 11 -9.19 -3.35 -24.73
CA SER A 11 -10.41 -4.21 -24.90
C SER A 11 -10.30 -5.67 -24.46
N ARG A 12 -9.20 -6.09 -23.81
CA ARG A 12 -9.08 -7.45 -23.25
C ARG A 12 -9.82 -7.61 -21.91
N LYS A 13 -10.98 -8.27 -21.94
CA LYS A 13 -11.84 -8.47 -20.76
C LYS A 13 -11.21 -9.39 -19.70
N ASP A 14 -10.52 -10.45 -20.13
CA ASP A 14 -9.81 -11.37 -19.24
C ASP A 14 -8.72 -10.65 -18.42
N LEU A 15 -7.92 -9.81 -19.08
CA LEU A 15 -6.85 -9.04 -18.44
C LEU A 15 -7.40 -7.98 -17.49
N ILE A 16 -8.46 -7.25 -17.88
CA ILE A 16 -9.03 -6.20 -17.03
C ILE A 16 -9.66 -6.81 -15.77
N ASP A 17 -10.36 -7.95 -15.88
CA ASP A 17 -10.93 -8.66 -14.75
C ASP A 17 -9.84 -9.17 -13.80
N PHE A 18 -8.74 -9.70 -14.36
CA PHE A 18 -7.59 -10.13 -13.58
C PHE A 18 -6.95 -8.98 -12.79
N LEU A 19 -6.70 -7.85 -13.43
CA LEU A 19 -6.09 -6.68 -12.79
C LEU A 19 -7.01 -6.01 -11.77
N GLU A 20 -8.32 -5.97 -12.03
CA GLU A 20 -9.29 -5.52 -11.05
C GLU A 20 -9.29 -6.42 -9.81
N ASN A 21 -9.17 -7.74 -9.98
CA ASN A 21 -9.03 -8.65 -8.85
C ASN A 21 -7.73 -8.40 -8.06
N ASN A 22 -6.62 -8.06 -8.74
CA ASN A 22 -5.37 -7.67 -8.04
C ASN A 22 -5.62 -6.45 -7.14
N LEU A 23 -6.31 -5.42 -7.66
CA LEU A 23 -6.68 -4.23 -6.89
C LEU A 23 -7.60 -4.57 -5.71
N LYS A 24 -8.62 -5.41 -5.92
CA LYS A 24 -9.56 -5.83 -4.87
C LYS A 24 -8.90 -6.63 -3.76
N LEU A 25 -7.90 -7.46 -4.06
CA LEU A 25 -7.15 -8.21 -3.04
C LEU A 25 -6.45 -7.30 -2.04
N VAL A 26 -6.04 -6.09 -2.46
CA VAL A 26 -5.35 -5.13 -1.60
C VAL A 26 -6.31 -4.11 -1.00
N PHE A 27 -7.11 -3.46 -1.83
CA PHE A 27 -7.94 -2.32 -1.42
C PHE A 27 -9.33 -2.72 -0.93
N GLY A 28 -9.79 -3.95 -1.19
CA GLY A 28 -11.14 -4.40 -0.88
C GLY A 28 -12.20 -3.41 -1.36
N ASP A 29 -13.08 -3.02 -0.44
CA ASP A 29 -14.12 -2.02 -0.68
C ASP A 29 -13.68 -0.58 -0.35
N SER A 30 -12.39 -0.25 -0.40
CA SER A 30 -11.90 1.11 -0.11
C SER A 30 -11.86 2.04 -1.33
N ILE A 31 -11.77 1.47 -2.55
CA ILE A 31 -11.75 2.23 -3.81
C ILE A 31 -12.89 1.85 -4.76
N ASN A 32 -13.28 2.76 -5.64
CA ASN A 32 -14.11 2.47 -6.80
C ASN A 32 -13.22 2.22 -8.01
N ILE A 33 -13.44 1.14 -8.75
CA ILE A 33 -12.62 0.79 -9.92
C ILE A 33 -13.47 1.00 -11.17
N ASN A 34 -13.03 1.93 -12.02
CA ASN A 34 -13.68 2.26 -13.28
C ASN A 34 -12.88 1.66 -14.44
N ARG A 35 -13.58 1.03 -15.38
CA ARG A 35 -12.97 0.34 -16.53
C ARG A 35 -13.03 1.23 -17.76
N TYR A 36 -11.90 1.35 -18.44
CA TYR A 36 -11.79 2.12 -19.67
C TYR A 36 -11.09 1.30 -20.75
N PHE A 37 -11.67 1.25 -21.93
CA PHE A 37 -11.11 0.53 -23.08
C PHE A 37 -10.61 1.53 -24.11
N ILE A 38 -9.32 1.48 -24.45
CA ILE A 38 -8.67 2.46 -25.34
C ILE A 38 -9.39 2.57 -26.69
N ASN A 39 -9.87 1.45 -27.23
CA ASN A 39 -10.56 1.42 -28.52
C ASN A 39 -11.99 1.98 -28.46
N GLU A 40 -12.51 2.28 -27.28
CA GLU A 40 -13.86 2.83 -27.05
C GLU A 40 -13.82 4.30 -26.62
N ILE A 41 -12.63 4.85 -26.37
CA ILE A 41 -12.41 6.24 -25.98
C ILE A 41 -12.32 7.11 -27.24
N ASN A 42 -13.17 8.14 -27.31
CA ASN A 42 -13.16 9.15 -28.35
C ASN A 42 -12.38 10.40 -27.90
N ASP A 43 -12.02 11.28 -28.83
CA ASP A 43 -11.26 12.51 -28.54
C ASP A 43 -11.93 13.45 -27.52
N ASN A 44 -13.25 13.38 -27.37
CA ASN A 44 -14.02 14.20 -26.44
C ASN A 44 -14.21 13.55 -25.06
N ASP A 45 -13.85 12.29 -24.90
CA ASP A 45 -13.98 11.58 -23.64
C ASP A 45 -12.88 11.99 -22.67
N ILE A 46 -13.23 12.12 -21.39
CA ILE A 46 -12.29 12.57 -20.35
C ILE A 46 -12.24 11.54 -19.22
N ILE A 47 -11.04 11.08 -18.90
CA ILE A 47 -10.74 10.26 -17.73
C ILE A 47 -10.33 11.20 -16.59
N ASN A 48 -11.14 11.27 -15.54
CA ASN A 48 -10.94 12.19 -14.41
C ASN A 48 -10.96 11.49 -13.04
N ASP A 49 -10.57 10.22 -13.01
CA ASP A 49 -10.41 9.47 -11.76
C ASP A 49 -9.29 10.04 -10.88
N ASP A 50 -9.27 9.65 -9.60
CA ASP A 50 -8.22 10.09 -8.66
C ASP A 50 -6.85 9.49 -9.01
N VAL A 51 -6.83 8.27 -9.58
CA VAL A 51 -5.64 7.60 -10.14
C VAL A 51 -6.00 6.92 -11.46
N ILE A 52 -5.08 6.95 -12.43
CA ILE A 52 -5.27 6.37 -13.76
C ILE A 52 -4.16 5.37 -14.03
N LEU A 53 -4.53 4.10 -14.18
CA LEU A 53 -3.61 2.98 -14.41
C LEU A 53 -3.57 2.61 -15.90
N VAL A 54 -2.37 2.66 -16.49
CA VAL A 54 -2.14 2.34 -17.91
C VAL A 54 -1.10 1.24 -18.05
N MET A 55 -1.30 0.31 -18.99
CA MET A 55 -0.52 -0.94 -19.05
C MET A 55 0.88 -0.83 -19.66
N SER A 56 1.15 0.23 -20.44
CA SER A 56 2.46 0.50 -21.04
C SER A 56 2.55 1.94 -21.49
N VAL A 57 3.75 2.41 -21.86
CA VAL A 57 3.95 3.79 -22.34
C VAL A 57 3.28 3.97 -23.71
N GLU A 58 3.34 2.96 -24.58
CA GLU A 58 2.64 2.97 -25.88
C GLU A 58 1.13 3.21 -25.73
N ARG A 59 0.53 2.64 -24.69
CA ARG A 59 -0.91 2.80 -24.39
C ARG A 59 -1.24 4.14 -23.78
N LEU A 60 -0.34 4.70 -22.98
CA LEU A 60 -0.50 6.04 -22.44
C LEU A 60 -0.54 7.09 -23.56
N ASP A 61 0.36 6.96 -24.55
CA ASP A 61 0.41 7.87 -25.69
C ASP A 61 -0.94 7.94 -26.45
N LYS A 62 -1.66 6.82 -26.55
CA LYS A 62 -2.97 6.73 -27.22
C LYS A 62 -4.08 7.51 -26.50
N ILE A 63 -3.99 7.70 -25.19
CA ILE A 63 -5.05 8.33 -24.38
C ILE A 63 -4.61 9.61 -23.68
N ILE A 64 -3.39 10.10 -23.94
CA ILE A 64 -2.78 11.21 -23.19
C ILE A 64 -3.60 12.51 -23.26
N ASN A 65 -4.35 12.69 -24.35
CA ASN A 65 -5.23 13.85 -24.56
C ASN A 65 -6.56 13.74 -23.79
N ASN A 66 -6.96 12.54 -23.40
CA ASN A 66 -8.17 12.27 -22.62
C ASN A 66 -7.93 12.43 -21.10
N ILE A 67 -6.69 12.72 -20.68
CA ILE A 67 -6.30 12.82 -19.27
C ILE A 67 -6.07 14.29 -18.89
N LEU A 68 -6.87 14.79 -17.95
CA LEU A 68 -6.75 16.18 -17.46
C LEU A 68 -5.47 16.38 -16.62
N ASP A 69 -5.30 15.55 -15.59
CA ASP A 69 -4.17 15.66 -14.67
C ASP A 69 -3.22 14.48 -14.84
N LYS A 70 -2.16 14.72 -15.61
CA LYS A 70 -1.13 13.72 -15.92
C LYS A 70 -0.35 13.24 -14.69
N LYS A 71 -0.40 13.97 -13.56
CA LYS A 71 0.24 13.55 -12.30
C LYS A 71 -0.45 12.36 -11.64
N LYS A 72 -1.69 12.06 -12.05
CA LYS A 72 -2.49 10.94 -11.54
C LYS A 72 -2.22 9.63 -12.29
N VAL A 73 -1.40 9.67 -13.34
CA VAL A 73 -1.15 8.53 -14.22
C VAL A 73 -0.03 7.67 -13.65
N ILE A 74 -0.30 6.38 -13.54
CA ILE A 74 0.70 5.36 -13.23
C ILE A 74 0.77 4.38 -14.40
N VAL A 75 1.97 4.24 -14.98
CA VAL A 75 2.26 3.12 -15.89
C VAL A 75 2.49 1.88 -15.01
N VAL A 76 1.56 0.94 -15.09
CA VAL A 76 1.50 -0.21 -14.18
C VAL A 76 2.70 -1.11 -14.40
N ARG A 77 3.49 -1.27 -13.34
CA ARG A 77 4.56 -2.27 -13.31
C ARG A 77 3.96 -3.62 -12.96
N ARG A 78 4.35 -4.63 -13.71
CA ARG A 78 3.80 -5.98 -13.57
C ARG A 78 4.90 -7.02 -13.41
N THR A 79 4.61 -8.06 -12.66
CA THR A 79 5.53 -9.13 -12.30
C THR A 79 4.85 -10.50 -12.37
N PHE A 80 5.59 -11.56 -12.08
CA PHE A 80 5.07 -12.92 -12.03
C PHE A 80 4.80 -13.35 -10.59
N ARG A 81 3.86 -14.29 -10.48
CA ARG A 81 3.67 -15.08 -9.27
C ARG A 81 4.87 -15.99 -9.04
N GLU A 82 5.26 -16.17 -7.79
CA GLU A 82 6.49 -16.87 -7.44
C GLU A 82 6.48 -18.33 -7.92
N ASP A 83 5.34 -19.01 -7.78
CA ASP A 83 5.16 -20.41 -8.19
C ASP A 83 5.30 -20.64 -9.70
N LYS A 84 5.08 -19.62 -10.52
CA LYS A 84 5.17 -19.70 -11.98
C LYS A 84 6.59 -19.72 -12.51
N ILE A 85 7.54 -19.17 -11.75
CA ILE A 85 8.94 -19.05 -12.20
C ILE A 85 9.76 -20.30 -11.88
N TYR A 86 9.43 -21.07 -10.85
CA TYR A 86 10.18 -22.28 -10.49
C TYR A 86 10.32 -23.28 -11.65
N ASN A 87 9.28 -23.42 -12.48
CA ASN A 87 9.32 -24.28 -13.66
C ASN A 87 10.35 -23.80 -14.70
N LEU A 88 10.56 -22.49 -14.83
CA LEU A 88 11.58 -21.95 -15.74
C LEU A 88 12.99 -22.29 -15.26
N LEU A 89 13.23 -22.30 -13.95
CA LEU A 89 14.54 -22.64 -13.37
C LEU A 89 14.93 -24.11 -13.60
N SER A 90 13.96 -24.98 -13.87
CA SER A 90 14.22 -26.40 -14.19
C SER A 90 14.76 -26.64 -15.61
N LEU A 91 14.67 -25.64 -16.50
CA LEU A 91 15.15 -25.78 -17.87
C LEU A 91 16.68 -25.93 -17.91
N PRO A 92 17.23 -26.77 -18.82
CA PRO A 92 18.67 -26.93 -18.96
C PRO A 92 19.39 -25.60 -19.23
N GLN A 93 20.61 -25.47 -18.71
CA GLN A 93 21.38 -24.25 -18.92
C GLN A 93 21.68 -23.99 -20.40
N GLY A 94 21.48 -22.75 -20.84
CA GLY A 94 21.68 -22.31 -22.20
C GLY A 94 20.51 -22.61 -23.15
N THR A 95 19.36 -23.05 -22.62
CA THR A 95 18.18 -23.36 -23.45
C THR A 95 17.68 -22.10 -24.18
N ASN A 96 17.61 -22.14 -25.51
CA ASN A 96 17.02 -21.07 -26.31
C ASN A 96 15.50 -21.12 -26.18
N VAL A 97 14.89 -20.02 -25.75
CA VAL A 97 13.44 -19.95 -25.54
C VAL A 97 12.88 -18.70 -26.20
N LEU A 98 11.83 -18.86 -27.00
CA LEU A 98 11.12 -17.73 -27.60
C LEU A 98 10.23 -17.06 -26.56
N ILE A 99 10.37 -15.76 -26.37
CA ILE A 99 9.51 -14.98 -25.47
C ILE A 99 8.43 -14.32 -26.31
N VAL A 100 7.18 -14.73 -26.11
CA VAL A 100 6.02 -14.29 -26.91
C VAL A 100 5.10 -13.43 -26.06
N ASN A 101 4.89 -12.19 -26.47
CA ASN A 101 3.97 -11.26 -25.82
C ASN A 101 3.09 -10.51 -26.84
N ASP A 102 2.28 -9.58 -26.36
CA ASP A 102 1.33 -8.84 -27.17
C ASP A 102 1.95 -7.71 -28.02
N SER A 103 3.06 -7.13 -27.58
CA SER A 103 3.86 -6.15 -28.31
C SER A 103 5.37 -6.35 -28.12
N ASP A 104 6.17 -5.66 -28.93
CA ASP A 104 7.64 -5.65 -28.81
C ASP A 104 8.08 -5.06 -27.46
N GLU A 105 7.41 -3.99 -27.00
CA GLU A 105 7.63 -3.36 -25.69
C GLU A 105 7.46 -4.38 -24.56
N THR A 106 6.32 -5.08 -24.50
CA THR A 106 6.03 -6.03 -23.42
C THR A 106 6.86 -7.31 -23.51
N THR A 107 7.31 -7.68 -24.71
CA THR A 107 8.28 -8.77 -24.93
C THR A 107 9.63 -8.42 -24.30
N LEU A 108 10.16 -7.24 -24.59
CA LEU A 108 11.44 -6.78 -24.02
C LEU A 108 11.35 -6.57 -22.50
N GLU A 109 10.23 -6.02 -22.00
CA GLU A 109 9.97 -5.95 -20.56
C GLU A 109 10.04 -7.32 -19.89
N THR A 110 9.47 -8.35 -20.51
CA THR A 110 9.45 -9.72 -19.96
C THR A 110 10.84 -10.31 -19.92
N ILE A 111 11.66 -10.07 -20.95
CA ILE A 111 13.07 -10.47 -20.97
C ILE A 111 13.85 -9.76 -19.86
N SER A 112 13.69 -8.44 -19.74
CA SER A 112 14.31 -7.65 -18.67
C SER A 112 13.92 -8.16 -17.28
N LEU A 113 12.64 -8.51 -17.10
CA LEU A 113 12.11 -9.09 -15.88
C LEU A 113 12.80 -10.41 -15.53
N PHE A 114 12.94 -11.34 -16.48
CA PHE A 114 13.64 -12.60 -16.25
C PHE A 114 15.07 -12.40 -15.76
N TYR A 115 15.82 -11.45 -16.34
CA TYR A 115 17.14 -11.12 -15.84
C TYR A 115 17.12 -10.53 -14.43
N LYS A 116 16.15 -9.63 -14.15
CA LYS A 116 16.03 -8.97 -12.85
C LYS A 116 15.75 -9.96 -11.71
N ILE A 117 14.96 -11.00 -11.98
CA ILE A 117 14.60 -12.02 -10.99
C ILE A 117 15.58 -13.21 -10.97
N GLY A 118 16.68 -13.12 -11.72
CA GLY A 118 17.76 -14.11 -11.68
C GLY A 118 17.56 -15.37 -12.54
N VAL A 119 16.64 -15.35 -13.51
CA VAL A 119 16.51 -16.44 -14.49
C VAL A 119 17.71 -16.37 -15.45
N THR A 120 18.70 -17.23 -15.21
CA THR A 120 19.98 -17.23 -15.95
C THR A 120 20.23 -18.52 -16.73
N ASN A 121 19.39 -19.54 -16.52
CA ASN A 121 19.51 -20.84 -17.18
C ASN A 121 18.96 -20.83 -18.62
N ILE A 122 18.14 -19.86 -18.99
CA ILE A 122 17.60 -19.73 -20.37
C ILE A 122 18.30 -18.61 -21.16
N ARG A 123 18.25 -18.73 -22.49
CA ARG A 123 18.61 -17.70 -23.45
C ARG A 123 17.33 -17.18 -24.09
N PRO A 124 16.76 -16.07 -23.58
CA PRO A 124 15.52 -15.54 -24.10
C PRO A 124 15.73 -14.89 -25.47
N ILE A 125 14.92 -15.30 -26.45
CA ILE A 125 14.89 -14.76 -27.80
C ILE A 125 13.57 -14.00 -27.95
N PRO A 126 13.58 -12.69 -28.26
CA PRO A 126 12.36 -11.92 -28.37
C PRO A 126 11.55 -12.33 -29.62
N TYR A 127 10.24 -12.52 -29.45
CA TYR A 127 9.31 -12.62 -30.56
C TYR A 127 8.99 -11.23 -31.11
N MET A 128 9.69 -10.88 -32.20
CA MET A 128 9.55 -9.68 -33.01
C MET A 128 9.04 -10.04 -34.41
N ASN A 129 8.44 -9.07 -35.09
CA ASN A 129 8.14 -9.19 -36.52
C ASN A 129 9.46 -9.40 -37.30
N ASP A 130 9.43 -10.21 -38.37
CA ASP A 130 10.52 -10.44 -39.35
C ASP A 130 11.63 -11.46 -39.01
N ASN A 131 11.54 -12.18 -37.90
CA ASN A 131 12.54 -13.21 -37.54
C ASN A 131 12.07 -14.64 -37.85
N ASN A 132 13.01 -15.50 -38.24
CA ASN A 132 12.76 -16.93 -38.46
C ASN A 132 13.04 -17.73 -37.19
N TYR A 133 11.98 -18.24 -36.54
CA TYR A 133 12.06 -18.98 -35.28
C TYR A 133 12.01 -20.50 -35.43
N LYS A 134 12.10 -21.05 -36.65
CA LYS A 134 11.90 -22.49 -36.93
C LYS A 134 12.80 -23.45 -36.15
N ASN A 135 13.93 -22.97 -35.62
CA ASN A 135 14.87 -23.77 -34.83
C ASN A 135 14.61 -23.73 -33.31
N ILE A 136 13.58 -22.99 -32.86
CA ILE A 136 13.22 -22.88 -31.45
C ILE A 136 12.08 -23.85 -31.16
N LYS A 137 12.23 -24.63 -30.07
CA LYS A 137 11.26 -25.66 -29.67
C LYS A 137 10.36 -25.24 -28.51
N ILE A 138 10.83 -24.27 -27.73
CA ILE A 138 10.19 -23.84 -26.49
C ILE A 138 9.81 -22.37 -26.62
N ALA A 139 8.57 -22.04 -26.27
CA ALA A 139 8.12 -20.67 -26.06
C ALA A 139 7.68 -20.46 -24.62
N ILE A 140 7.96 -19.28 -24.08
CA ILE A 140 7.38 -18.78 -22.84
C ILE A 140 6.49 -17.59 -23.19
N THR A 141 5.28 -17.57 -22.66
CA THR A 141 4.31 -16.51 -22.94
C THR A 141 3.56 -16.08 -21.68
N PRO A 142 3.35 -14.78 -21.44
CA PRO A 142 2.49 -14.29 -20.36
C PRO A 142 1.02 -14.13 -20.80
N GLY A 143 0.24 -15.22 -20.80
CA GLY A 143 -1.20 -15.16 -21.01
C GLY A 143 -1.63 -14.67 -22.40
N VAL A 144 -0.83 -15.01 -23.43
CA VAL A 144 -1.16 -14.89 -24.87
C VAL A 144 -0.70 -16.12 -25.67
N PRO A 145 -1.03 -17.36 -25.25
CA PRO A 145 -0.61 -18.58 -25.95
C PRO A 145 -1.07 -18.64 -27.42
N GLU A 146 -2.16 -17.96 -27.76
CA GLU A 146 -2.67 -17.84 -29.12
C GLU A 146 -1.73 -17.09 -30.08
N LYS A 147 -0.80 -16.28 -29.56
CA LYS A 147 0.22 -15.57 -30.36
C LYS A 147 1.47 -16.42 -30.63
N VAL A 148 1.60 -17.59 -29.99
CA VAL A 148 2.77 -18.46 -30.16
C VAL A 148 2.73 -19.09 -31.55
N PRO A 149 3.85 -19.08 -32.31
CA PRO A 149 3.91 -19.72 -33.62
C PRO A 149 3.57 -21.22 -33.56
N SER A 150 2.70 -21.67 -34.47
CA SER A 150 2.12 -23.03 -34.46
C SER A 150 3.12 -24.18 -34.59
N PHE A 151 4.36 -23.92 -35.03
CA PHE A 151 5.42 -24.93 -35.13
C PHE A 151 6.16 -25.18 -33.80
N ILE A 152 5.90 -24.38 -32.76
CA ILE A 152 6.49 -24.56 -31.43
C ILE A 152 5.61 -25.54 -30.64
N SER A 153 6.21 -26.63 -30.17
CA SER A 153 5.48 -27.69 -29.46
C SER A 153 5.37 -27.43 -27.96
N ASP A 154 6.41 -26.86 -27.34
CA ASP A 154 6.50 -26.74 -25.89
C ASP A 154 6.20 -25.30 -25.47
N ILE A 155 4.99 -25.06 -24.97
CA ILE A 155 4.52 -23.72 -24.57
C ILE A 155 4.42 -23.66 -23.05
N PHE A 156 5.19 -22.75 -22.45
CA PHE A 156 5.14 -22.41 -21.04
C PHE A 156 4.36 -21.11 -20.87
N ASP A 157 3.05 -21.23 -20.66
CA ASP A 157 2.21 -20.08 -20.34
C ASP A 157 2.32 -19.74 -18.84
N LEU A 158 2.83 -18.55 -18.55
CA LEU A 158 2.98 -18.02 -17.19
C LEU A 158 1.67 -17.40 -16.66
N GLY A 159 0.66 -17.25 -17.52
CA GLY A 159 -0.57 -16.52 -17.24
C GLY A 159 -0.38 -15.00 -17.22
N HIS A 160 -1.41 -14.29 -16.78
CA HIS A 160 -1.33 -12.83 -16.64
C HIS A 160 -0.30 -12.42 -15.59
N ARG A 161 0.40 -11.32 -15.88
CA ARG A 161 1.34 -10.69 -14.94
C ARG A 161 0.58 -9.91 -13.88
N TYR A 162 0.91 -10.14 -12.61
CA TYR A 162 0.38 -9.49 -11.42
C TYR A 162 0.88 -8.04 -11.31
N ILE A 163 0.12 -7.16 -10.67
CA ILE A 163 0.57 -5.79 -10.35
C ILE A 163 1.70 -5.86 -9.32
N ASP A 164 2.82 -5.17 -9.55
CA ASP A 164 3.94 -5.13 -8.61
C ASP A 164 3.62 -4.28 -7.38
N ILE A 165 4.24 -4.62 -6.23
CA ILE A 165 4.06 -3.89 -4.97
C ILE A 165 4.35 -2.39 -5.12
N SER A 166 5.31 -1.99 -5.96
CA SER A 166 5.63 -0.57 -6.14
C SER A 166 4.45 0.23 -6.67
N THR A 167 3.65 -0.36 -7.57
CA THR A 167 2.47 0.30 -8.13
C THR A 167 1.37 0.46 -7.07
N PHE A 168 1.18 -0.52 -6.18
CA PHE A 168 0.24 -0.37 -5.06
C PHE A 168 0.64 0.76 -4.11
N ILE A 169 1.93 0.87 -3.79
CA ILE A 169 2.45 1.95 -2.93
C ILE A 169 2.20 3.32 -3.58
N GLU A 170 2.40 3.44 -4.90
CA GLU A 170 2.13 4.67 -5.65
C GLU A 170 0.63 5.02 -5.65
N ILE A 171 -0.25 4.03 -5.84
CA ILE A 171 -1.71 4.22 -5.73
C ILE A 171 -2.09 4.70 -4.32
N ILE A 172 -1.60 4.05 -3.27
CA ILE A 172 -1.84 4.42 -1.86
C ILE A 172 -1.46 5.88 -1.62
N ASN A 173 -0.29 6.29 -2.09
CA ASN A 173 0.23 7.64 -1.93
C ASN A 173 -0.59 8.69 -2.69
N LEU A 174 -1.01 8.40 -3.92
CA LEU A 174 -1.84 9.35 -4.69
C LEU A 174 -3.26 9.46 -4.14
N LEU A 175 -3.84 8.36 -3.68
CA LEU A 175 -5.19 8.34 -3.10
C LEU A 175 -5.23 8.84 -1.65
N GLN A 176 -4.09 8.86 -0.96
CA GLN A 176 -3.97 9.16 0.47
C GLN A 176 -4.86 8.23 1.32
N ILE A 177 -4.84 6.93 0.98
CA ILE A 177 -5.58 5.88 1.71
C ILE A 177 -4.59 4.89 2.32
N ASP A 178 -4.46 4.90 3.63
CA ASP A 178 -3.50 4.02 4.33
C ASP A 178 -4.13 3.48 5.61
N SER A 179 -4.89 2.40 5.48
CA SER A 179 -5.49 1.70 6.62
C SER A 179 -4.68 0.44 6.96
N LYS A 180 -4.71 0.02 8.23
CA LYS A 180 -4.09 -1.23 8.69
C LYS A 180 -4.54 -2.46 7.87
N GLU A 181 -5.78 -2.45 7.41
CA GLU A 181 -6.32 -3.50 6.52
C GLU A 181 -5.63 -3.48 5.14
N ILE A 182 -5.52 -2.31 4.50
CA ILE A 182 -4.83 -2.16 3.20
C ILE A 182 -3.36 -2.58 3.34
N GLN A 183 -2.68 -2.15 4.40
CA GLN A 183 -1.28 -2.53 4.65
C GLN A 183 -1.13 -4.05 4.82
N SER A 184 -1.98 -4.67 5.64
CA SER A 184 -1.98 -6.12 5.85
C SER A 184 -2.24 -6.89 4.56
N ASN A 185 -3.22 -6.44 3.78
CA ASN A 185 -3.58 -7.06 2.50
C ASN A 185 -2.46 -6.91 1.48
N LEU A 186 -1.78 -5.75 1.42
CA LEU A 186 -0.64 -5.55 0.55
C LEU A 186 0.54 -6.45 0.93
N VAL A 187 0.82 -6.61 2.24
CA VAL A 187 1.84 -7.57 2.71
C VAL A 187 1.50 -8.99 2.24
N LYS A 188 0.27 -9.46 2.48
CA LYS A 188 -0.18 -10.80 2.06
C LYS A 188 -0.07 -10.98 0.55
N TYR A 189 -0.57 -10.04 -0.23
CA TYR A 189 -0.49 -10.04 -1.69
C TYR A 189 0.96 -10.10 -2.17
N SER A 190 1.85 -9.31 -1.55
CA SER A 190 3.26 -9.26 -1.91
C SER A 190 4.00 -10.58 -1.65
N GLU A 191 3.50 -11.44 -0.77
CA GLU A 191 4.08 -12.76 -0.53
C GLU A 191 3.89 -13.73 -1.68
N GLU A 192 2.88 -13.53 -2.53
CA GLU A 192 2.61 -14.43 -3.67
C GLU A 192 3.39 -14.05 -4.93
N ILE A 193 3.94 -12.85 -4.99
CA ILE A 193 4.56 -12.29 -6.20
C ILE A 193 6.06 -12.07 -6.03
N ILE A 194 6.77 -12.04 -7.15
CA ILE A 194 8.17 -11.68 -7.19
C ILE A 194 8.29 -10.16 -7.26
N SER A 195 8.85 -9.54 -6.23
CA SER A 195 9.07 -8.08 -6.21
C SER A 195 10.08 -7.67 -7.28
N LEU A 196 9.72 -6.71 -8.13
CA LEU A 196 10.65 -6.20 -9.12
C LEU A 196 11.85 -5.52 -8.47
N ASP A 197 11.62 -4.72 -7.44
CA ASP A 197 12.69 -3.99 -6.77
C ASP A 197 13.13 -4.77 -5.53
N THR A 198 14.40 -5.15 -5.52
CA THR A 198 15.02 -5.88 -4.43
C THR A 198 14.90 -5.05 -3.15
N GLY A 199 14.18 -5.58 -2.17
CA GLY A 199 14.01 -4.98 -0.85
C GLY A 199 12.80 -4.06 -0.67
N ILE A 200 12.05 -3.64 -1.71
CA ILE A 200 10.80 -2.87 -1.47
C ILE A 200 9.79 -3.72 -0.70
N LYS A 201 9.53 -4.95 -1.16
CA LYS A 201 8.69 -5.93 -0.44
C LYS A 201 9.14 -6.12 1.00
N ASP A 202 10.43 -6.39 1.21
CA ASP A 202 10.97 -6.66 2.55
C ASP A 202 10.88 -5.44 3.46
N LYS A 203 11.19 -4.25 2.95
CA LYS A 203 11.13 -2.98 3.71
C LYS A 203 9.71 -2.60 4.07
N TYR A 204 8.77 -2.78 3.14
CA TYR A 204 7.35 -2.54 3.41
C TYR A 204 6.83 -3.48 4.51
N LYS A 205 7.17 -4.78 4.42
CA LYS A 205 6.84 -5.77 5.45
C LYS A 205 7.50 -5.46 6.80
N GLU A 206 8.76 -5.07 6.81
CA GLU A 206 9.49 -4.66 8.02
C GLU A 206 8.80 -3.46 8.69
N LEU A 207 8.42 -2.45 7.91
CA LEU A 207 7.69 -1.28 8.40
C LEU A 207 6.34 -1.68 9.00
N PHE A 208 5.56 -2.51 8.30
CA PHE A 208 4.28 -3.01 8.82
C PHE A 208 4.45 -3.76 10.15
N LEU A 209 5.42 -4.67 10.24
CA LEU A 209 5.71 -5.39 11.49
C LEU A 209 6.13 -4.46 12.62
N LYS A 210 6.88 -3.39 12.33
CA LYS A 210 7.26 -2.38 13.32
C LYS A 210 6.07 -1.58 13.82
N ILE A 211 5.13 -1.24 12.94
CA ILE A 211 3.88 -0.58 13.32
C ILE A 211 3.06 -1.49 14.26
N GLU A 212 2.93 -2.78 13.93
CA GLU A 212 2.23 -3.75 14.78
C GLU A 212 2.90 -3.94 16.16
N GLU A 213 4.23 -3.99 16.19
CA GLU A 213 5.01 -4.08 17.42
C GLU A 213 4.76 -2.86 18.32
N LEU A 214 4.80 -1.66 17.74
CA LEU A 214 4.52 -0.41 18.45
C LEU A 214 3.07 -0.35 18.97
N ASP A 215 2.09 -0.69 18.14
CA ASP A 215 0.67 -0.73 18.52
C ASP A 215 0.44 -1.70 19.69
N THR A 216 1.08 -2.87 19.65
CA THR A 216 1.04 -3.84 20.75
C THR A 216 1.63 -3.28 22.03
N ILE A 217 2.83 -2.68 21.98
CA ILE A 217 3.50 -2.10 23.14
C ILE A 217 2.65 -0.98 23.76
N LEU A 218 2.10 -0.09 22.92
CA LEU A 218 1.25 1.01 23.37
C LEU A 218 0.01 0.49 24.10
N ASN A 219 -0.66 -0.53 23.57
CA ASN A 219 -1.88 -1.09 24.18
C ASN A 219 -1.62 -1.99 25.40
N LEU A 220 -0.39 -2.45 25.64
CA LEU A 220 0.01 -3.10 26.90
C LEU A 220 0.23 -2.12 28.06
N SER A 221 0.38 -0.82 27.76
CA SER A 221 0.55 0.22 28.78
C SER A 221 -0.68 0.36 29.67
N LYS A 222 -0.47 0.55 30.98
CA LYS A 222 -1.53 0.89 31.93
C LYS A 222 -1.94 2.36 31.87
N ASP A 223 -1.09 3.19 31.28
CA ASP A 223 -1.31 4.62 31.10
C ASP A 223 -1.90 4.87 29.71
N GLY A 224 -2.81 5.83 29.62
CA GLY A 224 -3.28 6.38 28.36
C GLY A 224 -2.16 7.15 27.68
N ILE A 225 -1.71 6.69 26.52
CA ILE A 225 -0.67 7.34 25.74
C ILE A 225 -1.31 7.97 24.51
N LEU A 226 -1.02 9.25 24.28
CA LEU A 226 -1.48 10.01 23.11
C LEU A 226 -0.34 10.87 22.55
N PHE A 227 -0.26 10.93 21.21
CA PHE A 227 0.60 11.86 20.48
C PHE A 227 -0.24 12.69 19.50
N THR A 228 0.19 13.94 19.35
CA THR A 228 -0.35 14.85 18.34
C THR A 228 0.73 15.29 17.36
N SER A 229 0.32 15.72 16.16
CA SER A 229 1.12 16.54 15.27
C SER A 229 1.49 17.88 15.90
N LYS A 230 2.32 18.67 15.22
CA LYS A 230 2.68 20.04 15.62
C LYS A 230 1.46 20.97 15.69
N ASP A 231 0.45 20.71 14.88
CA ASP A 231 -0.79 21.48 14.76
C ASP A 231 -1.89 20.98 15.72
N GLY A 232 -1.61 19.92 16.50
CA GLY A 232 -2.53 19.41 17.53
C GLY A 232 -3.47 18.31 17.05
N GLU A 233 -3.34 17.84 15.81
CA GLU A 233 -4.08 16.69 15.28
C GLU A 233 -3.57 15.39 15.92
N ILE A 234 -4.46 14.55 16.44
CA ILE A 234 -4.12 13.29 17.10
C ILE A 234 -3.70 12.27 16.03
N ASN A 235 -2.45 11.82 16.09
CA ASN A 235 -1.89 10.85 15.13
C ASN A 235 -1.58 9.48 15.75
N THR A 236 -1.59 9.36 17.08
CA THR A 236 -1.40 8.07 17.76
C THR A 236 -2.06 8.13 19.13
N TYR A 237 -2.79 7.09 19.49
CA TYR A 237 -3.29 6.91 20.85
C TYR A 237 -3.53 5.42 21.14
N ASN A 238 -3.40 5.00 22.40
CA ASN A 238 -3.75 3.63 22.80
C ASN A 238 -5.20 3.54 23.31
N SER A 239 -5.72 2.31 23.44
CA SER A 239 -7.07 2.07 23.97
C SER A 239 -7.31 2.70 25.34
N LYS A 240 -6.26 2.78 26.16
CA LYS A 240 -6.35 3.29 27.53
C LYS A 240 -6.72 4.78 27.61
N VAL A 241 -6.35 5.59 26.61
CA VAL A 241 -6.83 6.99 26.51
C VAL A 241 -8.35 7.04 26.48
N LYS A 242 -8.97 6.19 25.64
CA LYS A 242 -10.42 6.12 25.52
C LYS A 242 -11.09 5.67 26.81
N ASP A 243 -10.52 4.68 27.50
CA ASP A 243 -11.04 4.21 28.79
C ASP A 243 -10.95 5.27 29.89
N ILE A 244 -9.83 6.01 29.96
CA ILE A 244 -9.61 7.03 30.99
C ILE A 244 -10.54 8.22 30.74
N LEU A 245 -10.72 8.61 29.48
CA LEU A 245 -11.52 9.78 29.08
C LEU A 245 -12.98 9.45 28.73
N ASP A 246 -13.41 8.19 28.89
CA ASP A 246 -14.77 7.72 28.56
C ASP A 246 -15.20 8.01 27.10
N ILE A 247 -14.27 7.86 26.14
CA ILE A 247 -14.50 8.13 24.72
C ILE A 247 -14.83 6.82 23.99
N ASN A 248 -15.98 6.76 23.34
CA ASN A 248 -16.41 5.55 22.62
C ASN A 248 -16.06 5.56 21.12
N GLU A 249 -15.76 6.74 20.57
CA GLU A 249 -15.46 6.92 19.15
C GLU A 249 -13.95 6.87 18.87
N ASP A 250 -13.61 6.76 17.59
CA ASP A 250 -12.25 6.98 17.10
C ASP A 250 -11.90 8.47 17.21
N ILE A 251 -10.68 8.76 17.65
CA ILE A 251 -10.14 10.12 17.82
C ILE A 251 -8.94 10.39 16.90
N TYR A 252 -8.54 9.44 16.07
CA TYR A 252 -7.51 9.64 15.05
C TYR A 252 -7.92 10.77 14.11
N GLY A 253 -6.99 11.67 13.80
CA GLY A 253 -7.22 12.84 12.94
C GLY A 253 -8.06 13.96 13.55
N LYS A 254 -8.56 13.81 14.78
CA LYS A 254 -9.24 14.89 15.50
C LYS A 254 -8.23 15.81 16.17
N TYR A 255 -8.62 17.05 16.42
CA TYR A 255 -7.77 17.97 17.17
C TYR A 255 -7.88 17.73 18.68
N ILE A 256 -6.74 17.78 19.37
CA ILE A 256 -6.67 17.54 20.82
C ILE A 256 -7.51 18.52 21.63
N GLU A 257 -7.76 19.72 21.11
CA GLU A 257 -8.61 20.74 21.73
C GLU A 257 -10.09 20.36 21.78
N ASP A 258 -10.53 19.51 20.85
CA ASP A 258 -11.89 18.96 20.84
C ASP A 258 -12.04 17.82 21.86
N ILE A 259 -10.93 17.16 22.22
CA ILE A 259 -10.91 16.05 23.17
C ILE A 259 -10.67 16.54 24.61
N PHE A 260 -9.76 17.49 24.80
CA PHE A 260 -9.41 18.05 26.12
C PHE A 260 -10.37 19.19 26.51
N VAL A 261 -11.62 18.83 26.76
CA VAL A 261 -12.68 19.74 27.20
C VAL A 261 -12.71 19.93 28.72
N ASP A 262 -13.52 20.89 29.18
CA ASP A 262 -13.75 21.19 30.60
C ASP A 262 -12.46 21.31 31.44
N SER A 263 -12.31 20.46 32.45
CA SER A 263 -11.17 20.46 33.37
C SER A 263 -9.84 20.08 32.70
N LEU A 264 -9.87 19.47 31.52
CA LEU A 264 -8.68 19.09 30.75
C LEU A 264 -8.12 20.26 29.93
N LYS A 265 -8.88 21.33 29.68
CA LYS A 265 -8.42 22.50 28.90
C LYS A 265 -7.15 23.13 29.49
N VAL A 266 -6.97 23.03 30.80
CA VAL A 266 -5.77 23.51 31.51
C VAL A 266 -4.48 22.84 31.03
N LEU A 267 -4.57 21.67 30.38
CA LEU A 267 -3.44 20.92 29.87
C LEU A 267 -2.94 21.47 28.52
N LEU A 268 -3.78 22.25 27.81
CA LEU A 268 -3.45 22.78 26.49
C LEU A 268 -2.48 23.97 26.56
N SER A 269 -2.63 24.82 27.58
CA SER A 269 -1.87 26.06 27.73
C SER A 269 -0.41 25.88 28.16
N GLU A 270 -0.08 24.79 28.85
CA GLU A 270 1.26 24.54 29.37
C GLU A 270 2.16 23.87 28.33
N LYS A 271 3.40 24.36 28.15
CA LYS A 271 4.32 23.77 27.16
C LYS A 271 4.77 22.36 27.55
N GLU A 272 5.03 22.15 28.83
CA GLU A 272 5.38 20.87 29.43
C GLU A 272 4.64 20.74 30.76
N ILE A 273 4.29 19.51 31.11
CA ILE A 273 3.57 19.18 32.34
C ILE A 273 4.24 17.94 32.93
N LEU A 274 4.60 18.02 34.21
CA LEU A 274 5.10 16.90 34.98
C LEU A 274 4.21 16.68 36.19
N ASP A 275 3.65 15.49 36.29
CA ASP A 275 2.83 14.99 37.40
C ASP A 275 1.67 15.90 37.85
N LYS A 276 0.97 16.52 36.89
CA LYS A 276 -0.18 17.37 37.19
C LYS A 276 -1.44 16.53 37.33
N VAL A 277 -2.08 16.64 38.49
CA VAL A 277 -3.36 15.95 38.75
C VAL A 277 -4.53 16.82 38.34
N VAL A 278 -5.39 16.27 37.48
CA VAL A 278 -6.67 16.86 37.08
C VAL A 278 -7.82 15.93 37.46
N VAL A 279 -9.02 16.49 37.63
CA VAL A 279 -10.24 15.71 37.89
C VAL A 279 -11.12 15.77 36.65
N PHE A 280 -11.43 14.62 36.07
CA PHE A 280 -12.30 14.50 34.90
C PHE A 280 -13.27 13.34 35.12
N ASN A 281 -14.57 13.56 34.93
CA ASN A 281 -15.62 12.55 35.15
C ASN A 281 -15.50 11.76 36.48
N LYS A 282 -15.19 12.46 37.59
CA LYS A 282 -14.96 11.87 38.94
C LYS A 282 -13.74 10.95 39.04
N LYS A 283 -12.89 10.90 38.02
CA LYS A 283 -11.59 10.23 38.02
C LYS A 283 -10.49 11.25 38.34
N TYR A 284 -9.50 10.84 39.13
CA TYR A 284 -8.27 11.61 39.31
C TYR A 284 -7.26 11.11 38.28
N ILE A 285 -6.76 12.01 37.44
CA ILE A 285 -5.83 11.67 36.35
C ILE A 285 -4.54 12.43 36.59
N ASN A 286 -3.43 11.70 36.71
CA ASN A 286 -2.10 12.28 36.64
C ASN A 286 -1.70 12.45 35.17
N VAL A 287 -1.22 13.63 34.79
CA VAL A 287 -0.90 13.97 33.41
C VAL A 287 0.55 14.40 33.29
N ASN A 288 1.23 13.78 32.33
CA ASN A 288 2.52 14.22 31.82
C ASN A 288 2.36 14.70 30.38
N LYS A 289 2.97 15.85 30.04
CA LYS A 289 2.96 16.43 28.70
C LYS A 289 4.38 16.84 28.31
N LYS A 290 4.81 16.48 27.11
CA LYS A 290 6.12 16.86 26.59
C LYS A 290 6.07 17.14 25.09
N ASN A 291 6.66 18.25 24.65
CA ASN A 291 6.84 18.49 23.22
C ASN A 291 7.95 17.58 22.69
N ILE A 292 7.72 16.98 21.52
CA ILE A 292 8.70 16.16 20.81
C ILE A 292 9.32 16.99 19.70
N TYR A 293 10.64 16.98 19.62
CA TYR A 293 11.42 17.74 18.67
C TYR A 293 12.28 16.82 17.81
N ASN A 294 12.42 17.18 16.53
CA ASN A 294 13.47 16.66 15.68
C ASN A 294 14.42 17.82 15.38
N ARG A 295 15.64 17.76 15.93
CA ARG A 295 16.54 18.91 16.04
C ARG A 295 15.82 20.05 16.77
N ASP A 296 15.56 21.16 16.09
CA ASP A 296 14.91 22.35 16.65
C ASP A 296 13.45 22.52 16.19
N GLU A 297 12.95 21.63 15.32
CA GLU A 297 11.56 21.68 14.85
C GLU A 297 10.65 20.84 15.74
N LYS A 298 9.59 21.45 16.25
CA LYS A 298 8.54 20.71 16.99
C LYS A 298 7.85 19.76 16.01
N MET A 299 7.94 18.47 16.30
CA MET A 299 7.24 17.42 15.54
C MET A 299 5.84 17.18 16.08
N GLY A 300 5.66 17.33 17.39
CA GLY A 300 4.41 16.98 18.02
C GLY A 300 4.41 17.16 19.53
N THR A 301 3.36 16.64 20.15
CA THR A 301 3.20 16.67 21.61
C THR A 301 2.82 15.29 22.12
N TYR A 302 3.54 14.81 23.13
CA TYR A 302 3.24 13.60 23.87
C TYR A 302 2.41 13.91 25.11
N TYR A 303 1.43 13.06 25.38
CA TYR A 303 0.63 13.05 26.60
C TYR A 303 0.61 11.64 27.20
N SER A 304 0.85 11.54 28.50
CA SER A 304 0.57 10.36 29.31
C SER A 304 -0.51 10.70 30.33
N LEU A 305 -1.54 9.86 30.38
CA LEU A 305 -2.69 9.98 31.28
C LEU A 305 -2.72 8.74 32.16
N GLN A 306 -2.54 8.92 33.46
CA GLN A 306 -2.59 7.83 34.42
C GLN A 306 -3.75 8.03 35.38
N GLU A 307 -4.70 7.11 35.40
CA GLU A 307 -5.77 7.15 36.39
C GLU A 307 -5.25 6.75 37.77
N ILE A 308 -5.29 7.70 38.71
CA ILE A 308 -4.86 7.54 40.11
C ILE A 308 -6.02 7.62 41.10
N THR A 309 -7.26 7.47 40.63
CA THR A 309 -8.49 7.57 41.44
C THR A 309 -8.45 6.68 42.68
N TYR A 310 -7.99 5.44 42.55
CA TYR A 310 -7.90 4.49 43.66
C TYR A 310 -6.90 4.96 44.73
N ILE A 311 -5.73 5.44 44.31
CA ILE A 311 -4.67 5.95 45.20
C ILE A 311 -5.18 7.18 45.96
N LYS A 312 -5.82 8.13 45.27
CA LYS A 312 -6.37 9.35 45.90
C LYS A 312 -7.46 9.04 46.92
N LYS A 313 -8.33 8.05 46.65
CA LYS A 313 -9.34 7.61 47.62
C LYS A 313 -8.71 6.98 48.87
N LEU A 314 -7.63 6.20 48.72
CA LEU A 314 -6.89 5.63 49.86
C LEU A 314 -6.24 6.73 50.73
N GLU A 315 -5.56 7.69 50.11
CA GLU A 315 -4.93 8.82 50.82
C GLU A 315 -5.96 9.61 51.65
N GLN A 316 -7.12 9.90 51.06
CA GLN A 316 -8.22 10.63 51.73
C GLN A 316 -8.84 9.85 52.89
N ASN A 317 -8.85 8.52 52.83
CA ASN A 317 -9.35 7.69 53.92
C ASN A 317 -8.33 7.58 55.07
N LEU A 318 -7.04 7.57 54.76
CA LEU A 318 -5.96 7.53 55.75
C LEU A 318 -5.81 8.84 56.54
N THR A 319 -6.10 9.98 55.91
CA THR A 319 -6.02 11.32 56.55
C THR A 319 -7.25 11.69 57.39
N LYS A 320 -8.28 10.85 57.41
CA LYS A 320 -9.52 11.06 58.19
C LYS A 320 -9.56 10.32 59.54
N ASN A 321 -8.52 9.53 59.85
CA ASN A 321 -8.32 8.90 61.16
C ASN A 321 -7.24 9.65 61.96
#